data_AF-A0A133UJG0-F1
#
_entry.id   AF-A0A133UJG0-F1
#
_cell.length_a   1.000
_cell.length_b   1.000
_cell.length_c   1.000
_cell.angle_alpha   90.00
_cell.angle_beta   90.00
_cell.angle_gamma   90.00
#
_symmetry.space_group_name_H-M   'P 1'
#
loop_
_entity.id
_entity.type
_entity.pdbx_description
1 polymer ?
#
loop_
_entity_poly.entity_id
_entity_poly.type
_entity_poly.pdbx_seq_one_letter_code
_entity_poly.pdbx_strand_id
1 'polypeptide(L)'
;MRASRLNSIFWFVTIGSWILGFVVLRFFGSNAFFIELSRAVRVNNPLNLNAWWELIAYFTLTTVSIFALSHLFFGVAGPIFLFARGMYDGLLIASLENIIGGWTLVKMPISEVLTALIIVLILAINLPLCILAGHMGMQRSFYILNRLRGKPVNPRFGGESFSKLIYIVIGALASGLIAAVIFSYI
;
A
#
# COMPACT_ATOMS: atom_id res chain seq x y z
N MET A 1 -23.21 -11.92 13.96
CA MET A 1 -22.85 -10.57 14.49
C MET A 1 -21.36 -10.38 14.83
N ARG A 2 -20.71 -11.27 15.62
CA ARG A 2 -19.32 -11.05 16.09
C ARG A 2 -18.27 -10.92 14.97
N ALA A 3 -18.34 -11.75 13.92
CA ALA A 3 -17.39 -11.70 12.79
C ALA A 3 -17.53 -10.42 11.93
N SER A 4 -18.75 -9.92 11.75
CA SER A 4 -18.99 -8.67 11.01
C SER A 4 -18.43 -7.46 11.75
N ARG A 5 -18.60 -7.38 13.08
CA ARG A 5 -17.99 -6.32 13.89
C ARG A 5 -16.46 -6.36 13.84
N LEU A 6 -15.86 -7.55 13.94
CA LEU A 6 -14.40 -7.70 13.82
C LEU A 6 -13.88 -7.27 12.45
N ASN A 7 -14.60 -7.60 11.38
CA ASN A 7 -14.27 -7.13 10.04
C ASN A 7 -14.29 -5.59 9.96
N SER A 8 -15.32 -4.95 10.51
CA SER A 8 -15.39 -3.48 10.55
C SER A 8 -14.26 -2.86 11.38
N ILE A 9 -13.89 -3.47 12.51
CA ILE A 9 -12.75 -3.02 13.32
C ILE A 9 -11.45 -3.13 12.52
N PHE A 10 -11.20 -4.23 11.81
CA PHE A 10 -10.01 -4.36 10.98
C PHE A 10 -9.97 -3.37 9.83
N TRP A 11 -11.11 -3.09 9.19
CA TRP A 11 -11.20 -2.01 8.20
C TRP A 11 -10.87 -0.66 8.80
N PHE A 12 -11.47 -0.32 9.94
CA PHE A 12 -11.21 0.92 10.64
C PHE A 12 -9.74 1.08 11.01
N VAL A 13 -9.11 0.04 11.55
CA VAL A 13 -7.69 0.08 11.90
C VAL A 13 -6.80 0.17 10.65
N THR A 14 -7.09 -0.61 9.59
CA THR A 14 -6.33 -0.57 8.32
C THR A 14 -6.33 0.83 7.73
N ILE A 15 -7.53 1.37 7.46
CA ILE A 15 -7.71 2.66 6.78
C ILE A 15 -7.28 3.79 7.72
N GLY A 16 -7.71 3.74 8.98
CA GLY A 16 -7.38 4.75 9.98
C GLY A 16 -5.87 4.88 10.19
N SER A 17 -5.12 3.78 10.19
CA SER A 17 -3.66 3.85 10.34
C SER A 17 -2.99 4.55 9.15
N TRP A 18 -3.43 4.24 7.92
CA TRP A 18 -2.93 4.95 6.74
C TRP A 18 -3.28 6.44 6.76
N ILE A 19 -4.54 6.78 7.06
CA ILE A 19 -4.99 8.18 7.17
C ILE A 19 -4.17 8.92 8.23
N LEU A 20 -3.97 8.31 9.40
CA LEU A 20 -3.17 8.93 10.46
C LEU A 20 -1.73 9.15 10.03
N GLY A 21 -1.11 8.22 9.31
CA GLY A 21 0.23 8.41 8.76
C GLY A 21 0.29 9.60 7.81
N PHE A 22 -0.68 9.70 6.89
CA PHE A 22 -0.79 10.82 5.97
C PHE A 22 -0.98 12.16 6.71
N VAL A 23 -1.91 12.23 7.67
CA VAL A 23 -2.19 13.42 8.47
C VAL A 23 -0.97 13.85 9.29
N VAL A 24 -0.29 12.89 9.92
CA VAL A 24 0.94 13.17 10.68
C VAL A 24 1.98 13.82 9.79
N LEU A 25 2.24 13.26 8.61
CA LEU A 25 3.17 13.88 7.67
C LEU A 25 2.73 15.30 7.29
N ARG A 26 1.47 15.48 6.91
CA ARG A 26 0.97 16.74 6.36
C ARG A 26 1.00 17.90 7.37
N PHE A 27 0.69 17.63 8.63
CA PHE A 27 0.52 18.68 9.65
C PHE A 27 1.64 18.73 10.68
N PHE A 28 2.37 17.63 10.89
CA PHE A 28 3.41 17.53 11.92
C PHE A 28 4.80 17.24 11.34
N GLY A 29 4.92 17.11 10.02
CA GLY A 29 6.19 16.97 9.32
C GLY A 29 6.66 15.52 9.16
N SER A 30 7.85 15.38 8.58
CA SER A 30 8.45 14.07 8.28
C SER A 30 9.08 13.44 9.52
N ASN A 31 8.90 12.12 9.65
CA ASN A 31 9.60 11.31 10.64
C ASN A 31 10.49 10.30 9.93
N ALA A 32 11.80 10.46 10.06
CA ALA A 32 12.79 9.66 9.35
C ALA A 32 12.63 8.15 9.62
N PHE A 33 12.36 7.77 10.87
CA PHE A 33 12.18 6.37 11.26
C PHE A 33 11.01 5.72 10.51
N PHE A 34 9.84 6.35 10.47
CA PHE A 34 8.68 5.79 9.78
C PHE A 34 8.83 5.80 8.25
N ILE A 35 9.50 6.81 7.69
CA ILE A 35 9.82 6.85 6.27
C ILE A 35 10.77 5.70 5.91
N GLU A 36 11.76 5.43 6.73
CA GLU A 36 12.68 4.30 6.55
C GLU A 36 11.98 2.96 6.75
N LEU A 37 11.14 2.84 7.79
CA LEU A 37 10.34 1.65 8.05
C LEU A 37 9.44 1.29 6.88
N SER A 38 8.86 2.29 6.20
CA SER A 38 8.03 2.03 5.02
C SER A 38 8.81 1.43 3.85
N ARG A 39 10.16 1.51 3.80
CA ARG A 39 10.97 0.77 2.81
C ARG A 39 10.79 -0.74 2.92
N ALA A 40 10.57 -1.27 4.12
CA ALA A 40 10.29 -2.69 4.33
C ALA A 40 9.07 -3.17 3.55
N VAL A 41 8.14 -2.25 3.27
CA VAL A 41 7.00 -2.52 2.40
C VAL A 41 7.27 -2.10 0.97
N ARG A 42 7.91 -0.94 0.77
CA ARG A 42 7.97 -0.31 -0.54
C ARG A 42 8.91 -0.99 -1.53
N VAL A 43 9.80 -1.88 -1.06
CA VAL A 43 10.82 -2.61 -1.82
C VAL A 43 11.79 -1.71 -2.61
N ASN A 44 11.32 -0.77 -3.43
CA ASN A 44 12.08 0.30 -4.10
C ASN A 44 11.41 1.69 -3.94
N ASN A 45 12.17 2.77 -4.18
CA ASN A 45 11.60 4.11 -4.27
C ASN A 45 11.11 4.36 -5.72
N PRO A 46 9.81 4.55 -5.97
CA PRO A 46 9.26 4.78 -7.31
C PRO A 46 9.80 6.01 -8.02
N LEU A 47 10.42 6.96 -7.30
CA LEU A 47 11.04 8.14 -7.88
C LEU A 47 12.50 7.93 -8.32
N ASN A 48 13.13 6.82 -7.93
CA ASN A 48 14.53 6.52 -8.24
C ASN A 48 14.66 5.24 -9.06
N LEU A 49 13.68 4.94 -9.90
CA LEU A 49 13.68 3.72 -10.69
C LEU A 49 14.58 3.88 -11.92
N ASN A 50 15.44 2.89 -12.15
CA ASN A 50 16.39 2.89 -13.27
C ASN A 50 15.95 1.97 -14.41
N ALA A 51 14.93 1.13 -14.18
CA ALA A 51 14.43 0.21 -15.18
C ALA A 51 12.91 0.00 -15.07
N TRP A 52 12.25 -0.18 -16.22
CA TRP A 52 10.79 -0.33 -16.32
C TRP A 52 10.23 -1.50 -15.47
N TRP A 53 10.97 -2.61 -15.35
CA TRP A 53 10.52 -3.77 -14.59
C TRP A 53 10.45 -3.49 -13.09
N GLU A 54 11.16 -2.47 -12.59
CA GLU A 54 11.14 -2.10 -11.18
C GLU A 54 9.77 -1.56 -10.75
N LEU A 55 8.95 -1.02 -11.67
CA LEU A 55 7.55 -0.68 -11.38
C LEU A 55 6.68 -1.92 -11.20
N ILE A 56 6.90 -2.97 -11.99
CA ILE A 56 6.19 -4.23 -11.83
C ILE A 56 6.54 -4.83 -10.45
N ALA A 57 7.84 -4.84 -10.12
CA ALA A 57 8.33 -5.30 -8.83
C ALA A 57 7.77 -4.44 -7.68
N TYR A 58 7.76 -3.12 -7.83
CA TYR A 58 7.19 -2.20 -6.84
C TYR A 58 5.72 -2.53 -6.59
N PHE A 59 4.88 -2.56 -7.61
CA PHE A 59 3.43 -2.77 -7.44
C PHE A 59 3.11 -4.11 -6.78
N THR A 60 3.81 -5.16 -7.20
CA THR A 60 3.56 -6.52 -6.72
C THR A 60 4.13 -6.76 -5.33
N LEU A 61 5.42 -6.48 -5.13
CA LEU A 61 6.11 -6.77 -3.89
C LEU A 61 5.64 -5.85 -2.77
N THR A 62 5.23 -4.60 -3.04
CA THR A 62 4.59 -3.75 -2.01
C THR A 62 3.34 -4.39 -1.43
N THR A 63 2.50 -4.93 -2.31
CA THR A 63 1.24 -5.56 -1.94
C THR A 63 1.47 -6.87 -1.17
N VAL A 64 2.40 -7.69 -1.65
CA VAL A 64 2.80 -8.94 -0.99
C VAL A 64 3.44 -8.67 0.37
N SER A 65 4.35 -7.71 0.46
CA SER A 65 5.05 -7.34 1.69
C SER A 65 4.07 -6.85 2.75
N ILE A 66 3.11 -5.98 2.43
CA ILE A 66 2.08 -5.57 3.40
C ILE A 66 1.28 -6.77 3.88
N PHE A 67 0.85 -7.67 2.99
CA PHE A 67 0.11 -8.87 3.41
C PHE A 67 0.97 -9.73 4.35
N ALA A 68 2.20 -10.03 3.94
CA ALA A 68 3.12 -10.90 4.67
C ALA A 68 3.45 -10.33 6.05
N LEU A 69 3.80 -9.05 6.13
CA LEU A 69 4.11 -8.38 7.40
C LEU A 69 2.89 -8.28 8.31
N SER A 70 1.71 -7.95 7.75
CA SER A 70 0.45 -7.96 8.50
C SER A 70 0.12 -9.36 9.04
N HIS A 71 0.43 -10.40 8.27
CA HIS A 71 0.18 -11.77 8.64
C HIS A 71 1.16 -12.31 9.69
N LEU A 72 2.47 -12.11 9.49
CA LEU A 72 3.56 -12.66 10.31
C LEU A 72 3.58 -12.09 11.72
N PHE A 73 3.29 -10.80 11.88
CA PHE A 73 3.34 -10.12 13.18
C PHE A 73 1.97 -10.05 13.86
N PHE A 74 1.21 -11.15 13.81
CA PHE A 74 -0.06 -11.32 14.53
C PHE A 74 -1.11 -10.22 14.28
N GLY A 75 -1.07 -9.58 13.11
CA GLY A 75 -1.94 -8.46 12.75
C GLY A 75 -1.52 -7.09 13.28
N VAL A 76 -0.59 -7.00 14.25
CA VAL A 76 -0.18 -5.73 14.86
C VAL A 76 0.70 -4.89 13.94
N ALA A 77 1.52 -5.55 13.11
CA ALA A 77 2.39 -4.80 12.20
C ALA A 77 1.65 -4.21 11.00
N GLY A 78 0.50 -4.76 10.60
CA GLY A 78 -0.27 -4.23 9.47
C GLY A 78 -0.61 -2.74 9.63
N PRO A 79 -1.22 -2.33 10.76
CA PRO A 79 -1.45 -0.93 11.11
C PRO A 79 -0.18 -0.08 11.09
N ILE A 80 0.93 -0.57 11.67
CA ILE A 80 2.21 0.16 11.73
C ILE A 80 2.77 0.39 10.32
N PHE A 81 2.77 -0.64 9.47
CA PHE A 81 3.28 -0.54 8.11
C PHE A 81 2.36 0.29 7.20
N LEU A 82 1.05 0.28 7.44
CA LEU A 82 0.10 1.16 6.75
C LEU A 82 0.26 2.61 7.19
N PHE A 83 0.53 2.87 8.47
CA PHE A 83 0.89 4.19 8.95
C PHE A 83 2.19 4.70 8.31
N ALA A 84 3.24 3.89 8.33
CA ALA A 84 4.52 4.20 7.71
C ALA A 84 4.35 4.48 6.21
N ARG A 85 3.52 3.66 5.52
CA ARG A 85 3.14 3.89 4.13
C ARG A 85 2.35 5.19 3.95
N GLY A 86 1.39 5.50 4.82
CA GLY A 86 0.64 6.76 4.76
C GLY A 86 1.53 7.99 4.87
N MET A 87 2.55 7.93 5.73
CA MET A 87 3.59 8.97 5.78
C MET A 87 4.35 9.08 4.45
N TYR A 88 4.66 7.98 3.80
CA TYR A 88 5.32 8.04 2.50
C TYR A 88 4.42 8.54 1.37
N ASP A 89 3.19 8.07 1.32
CA ASP A 89 2.22 8.48 0.30
C ASP A 89 1.94 9.99 0.40
N GLY A 90 2.01 10.57 1.61
CA GLY A 90 1.97 12.03 1.76
C GLY A 90 3.16 12.76 1.12
N LEU A 91 4.36 12.15 1.07
CA LEU A 91 5.50 12.71 0.32
C LEU A 91 5.25 12.62 -1.19
N LEU A 92 4.68 11.52 -1.67
CA LEU A 92 4.28 11.38 -3.08
C LEU A 92 3.25 12.44 -3.47
N ILE A 93 2.27 12.70 -2.61
CA ILE A 93 1.26 13.74 -2.83
C ILE A 93 1.90 15.13 -2.82
N ALA A 94 2.78 15.43 -1.87
CA ALA A 94 3.52 16.70 -1.86
C ALA A 94 4.37 16.89 -3.13
N SER A 95 5.04 15.84 -3.61
CA SER A 95 5.76 15.87 -4.88
C SER A 95 4.83 16.12 -6.07
N LEU A 96 3.66 15.48 -6.09
CA LEU A 96 2.64 15.70 -7.11
C LEU A 96 2.12 17.14 -7.10
N GLU A 97 1.85 17.70 -5.92
CA GLU A 97 1.45 19.10 -5.74
C GLU A 97 2.53 20.06 -6.28
N ASN A 98 3.81 19.77 -6.02
CA ASN A 98 4.92 20.58 -6.52
C ASN A 98 5.08 20.50 -8.05
N ILE A 99 4.94 19.30 -8.63
CA ILE A 99 4.99 19.12 -10.10
C ILE A 99 3.85 19.89 -10.76
N ILE A 100 2.61 19.66 -10.31
CA ILE A 100 1.42 20.30 -10.89
C ILE A 100 1.44 21.82 -10.66
N GLY A 101 1.86 22.26 -9.48
CA GLY A 101 1.98 23.68 -9.14
C GLY A 101 3.04 24.42 -9.95
N GLY A 102 4.03 23.70 -10.49
CA GLY A 102 5.05 24.24 -11.40
C GLY A 102 4.57 24.40 -12.85
N TRP A 103 3.42 23.82 -13.22
CA TRP A 103 2.93 23.86 -14.58
C TRP A 103 2.39 25.23 -14.96
N THR A 104 2.71 25.65 -16.19
CA THR A 104 2.11 26.84 -16.82
C THR A 104 1.51 26.43 -18.17
N LEU A 105 0.56 27.20 -18.70
CA LEU A 105 -0.08 26.93 -20.00
C LEU A 105 0.91 26.78 -21.18
N VAL A 106 2.14 27.28 -21.01
CA VAL A 106 3.21 27.28 -22.02
C VAL A 106 4.30 26.25 -21.72
N LYS A 107 4.41 25.76 -20.48
CA LYS A 107 5.43 24.79 -20.06
C LYS A 107 4.79 23.65 -19.26
N MET A 108 4.55 22.55 -19.95
CA MET A 108 4.25 21.24 -19.38
C MET A 108 5.21 20.21 -20.00
N PRO A 109 6.34 19.91 -19.34
CA PRO A 109 7.24 18.87 -19.79
C PRO A 109 6.53 17.51 -19.78
N ILE A 110 6.62 16.76 -20.89
CA ILE A 110 5.99 15.44 -21.01
C ILE A 110 6.50 14.48 -19.92
N SER A 111 7.79 14.56 -19.56
CA SER A 111 8.39 13.77 -18.49
C SER A 111 7.74 14.01 -17.12
N GLU A 112 7.39 15.27 -16.80
CA GLU A 112 6.68 15.61 -15.56
C GLU A 112 5.24 15.09 -15.58
N VAL A 113 4.55 15.18 -16.72
CA VAL A 113 3.20 14.63 -16.90
C VAL A 113 3.18 13.12 -16.69
N LEU A 114 4.13 12.40 -17.28
CA LEU A 114 4.25 10.96 -17.12
C LEU A 114 4.64 10.57 -15.69
N THR A 115 5.51 11.34 -15.03
CA THR A 115 5.85 11.14 -13.61
C THR A 115 4.64 11.35 -12.70
N ALA A 116 3.87 12.41 -12.93
CA ALA A 116 2.62 12.67 -12.23
C ALA A 116 1.62 11.51 -12.43
N LEU A 117 1.51 10.99 -13.65
CA LEU A 117 0.65 9.85 -13.98
C LEU A 117 1.07 8.58 -13.21
N ILE A 118 2.37 8.30 -13.10
CA ILE A 118 2.87 7.17 -12.31
C ILE A 118 2.51 7.32 -10.83
N ILE A 119 2.70 8.52 -10.25
CA ILE A 119 2.32 8.79 -8.86
C ILE A 119 0.81 8.57 -8.67
N VAL A 120 -0.02 9.06 -9.59
CA VAL A 120 -1.46 8.84 -9.57
C VAL A 120 -1.80 7.35 -9.65
N LEU A 121 -1.13 6.55 -10.48
CA LEU A 121 -1.35 5.10 -10.54
C LEU A 121 -0.99 4.39 -9.23
N ILE A 122 0.09 4.81 -8.57
CA ILE A 122 0.48 4.29 -7.25
C ILE A 122 -0.61 4.59 -6.22
N LEU A 123 -1.12 5.82 -6.18
CA LEU A 123 -2.12 6.24 -5.21
C LEU A 123 -3.53 5.69 -5.51
N ALA A 124 -3.90 5.59 -6.79
CA ALA A 124 -5.24 5.18 -7.20
C ALA A 124 -5.41 3.66 -7.30
N ILE A 125 -4.33 2.92 -7.58
CA ILE A 125 -4.40 1.47 -7.80
C ILE A 125 -3.59 0.70 -6.77
N ASN A 126 -2.29 1.00 -6.63
CA ASN A 126 -1.44 0.22 -5.72
C ASN A 126 -1.85 0.39 -4.25
N LEU A 127 -2.20 1.60 -3.82
CA LEU A 127 -2.64 1.87 -2.45
C LEU A 127 -3.90 1.07 -2.06
N PRO A 128 -5.02 1.10 -2.82
CA PRO A 128 -6.18 0.26 -2.51
C PRO A 128 -5.85 -1.23 -2.43
N LEU A 129 -5.04 -1.75 -3.35
CA LEU A 129 -4.60 -3.16 -3.33
C LEU A 129 -3.80 -3.48 -2.06
N CYS A 130 -2.96 -2.55 -1.62
CA CYS A 130 -2.18 -2.69 -0.40
C CYS A 130 -3.03 -2.59 0.86
N ILE A 131 -4.01 -1.68 0.93
CA ILE A 131 -4.98 -1.62 2.03
C ILE A 131 -5.75 -2.94 2.13
N LEU A 132 -6.23 -3.47 1.00
CA LEU A 132 -6.91 -4.77 0.95
C LEU A 132 -6.00 -5.91 1.41
N ALA A 133 -4.75 -5.93 0.95
CA ALA A 133 -3.74 -6.91 1.37
C ALA A 133 -3.47 -6.85 2.88
N GLY A 134 -3.32 -5.66 3.45
CA GLY A 134 -3.09 -5.48 4.89
C GLY A 134 -4.26 -5.96 5.74
N HIS A 135 -5.48 -5.59 5.32
CA HIS A 135 -6.70 -6.08 5.94
C HIS A 135 -6.79 -7.61 5.92
N MET A 136 -6.55 -8.24 4.76
CA MET A 136 -6.59 -9.70 4.64
C MET A 136 -5.49 -10.41 5.44
N GLY A 137 -4.31 -9.81 5.52
CA GLY A 137 -3.20 -10.30 6.35
C GLY A 137 -3.56 -10.29 7.83
N MET A 138 -4.16 -9.19 8.32
CA MET A 138 -4.67 -9.10 9.70
C MET A 138 -5.76 -10.14 9.98
N GLN A 139 -6.75 -10.28 9.08
CA GLN A 139 -7.80 -11.29 9.22
C GLN A 139 -7.24 -12.70 9.31
N ARG A 140 -6.29 -13.04 8.44
CA ARG A 140 -5.65 -14.34 8.43
C ARG A 140 -4.89 -14.59 9.73
N SER A 141 -4.14 -13.60 10.18
CA SER A 141 -3.35 -13.70 11.39
C SER A 141 -4.22 -13.95 12.62
N PHE A 142 -5.32 -13.20 12.74
CA PHE A 142 -6.29 -13.40 13.81
C PHE A 142 -7.00 -14.76 13.72
N TYR A 143 -7.31 -15.23 12.51
CA TYR A 143 -7.87 -16.57 12.28
C TYR A 143 -6.91 -17.66 12.78
N ILE A 144 -5.64 -17.60 12.38
CA ILE A 144 -4.62 -18.57 12.81
C ILE A 144 -4.42 -18.51 14.32
N LEU A 145 -4.30 -17.31 14.91
CA LEU A 145 -4.12 -17.14 16.35
C LEU A 145 -5.24 -17.79 17.16
N ASN A 146 -6.50 -17.61 16.76
CA ASN A 146 -7.61 -18.23 17.45
C ASN A 146 -7.66 -19.75 17.25
N ARG A 147 -7.27 -20.24 16.08
CA ARG A 147 -7.15 -21.68 15.82
C ARG A 147 -6.06 -22.32 16.69
N LEU A 148 -4.90 -21.68 16.82
CA LEU A 148 -3.82 -22.12 17.72
C LEU A 148 -4.26 -22.12 19.19
N ARG A 149 -5.16 -21.22 19.57
CA ARG A 149 -5.78 -21.16 20.91
C ARG A 149 -6.95 -22.12 21.11
N GLY A 150 -7.23 -23.00 20.13
CA GLY A 150 -8.34 -23.96 20.19
C GLY A 150 -9.74 -23.32 20.21
N LYS A 151 -9.87 -22.03 19.90
CA LYS A 151 -11.16 -21.32 19.89
C LYS A 151 -11.91 -21.62 18.60
N PRO A 152 -13.24 -21.78 18.63
CA PRO A 152 -14.03 -21.94 17.41
C PRO A 152 -13.96 -20.66 16.59
N VAL A 153 -13.55 -20.77 15.32
CA VAL A 153 -13.47 -19.65 14.37
C VAL A 153 -14.29 -20.00 13.13
N ASN A 154 -15.02 -19.01 12.61
CA ASN A 154 -15.76 -19.18 11.37
C ASN A 154 -14.76 -19.31 10.19
N PRO A 155 -14.79 -20.40 9.40
CA PRO A 155 -13.87 -20.61 8.28
C PRO A 155 -13.98 -19.53 7.19
N ARG A 156 -15.13 -18.85 7.06
CA ARG A 156 -15.30 -17.72 6.13
C ARG A 156 -14.51 -16.48 6.55
N PHE A 157 -14.05 -16.40 7.80
CA PHE A 157 -13.28 -15.28 8.33
C PHE A 157 -11.78 -15.63 8.30
N GLY A 158 -11.03 -15.09 7.34
CA GLY A 158 -9.58 -15.32 7.23
C GLY A 158 -9.16 -16.67 6.62
N GLY A 159 -10.10 -17.58 6.33
CA GLY A 159 -9.82 -18.83 5.61
C GLY A 159 -9.42 -18.61 4.15
N GLU A 160 -10.14 -17.72 3.47
CA GLU A 160 -10.00 -17.44 2.02
C GLU A 160 -8.92 -16.39 1.68
N SER A 161 -8.25 -15.80 2.69
CA SER A 161 -7.32 -14.67 2.48
C SER A 161 -6.21 -14.97 1.48
N PHE A 162 -5.70 -16.20 1.43
CA PHE A 162 -4.66 -16.60 0.46
C PHE A 162 -5.19 -16.70 -0.97
N SER A 163 -6.40 -17.25 -1.17
CA SER A 163 -7.01 -17.29 -2.50
C SER A 163 -7.30 -15.88 -3.01
N LYS A 164 -7.81 -15.00 -2.15
CA LYS A 164 -8.06 -13.58 -2.47
C LYS A 164 -6.77 -12.80 -2.73
N LEU A 165 -5.68 -13.14 -2.04
CA LEU A 165 -4.37 -12.54 -2.29
C LEU A 165 -3.88 -12.80 -3.71
N ILE A 166 -4.11 -13.99 -4.29
CA ILE A 166 -3.71 -14.29 -5.67
C ILE A 166 -4.35 -13.30 -6.65
N TYR A 167 -5.65 -13.03 -6.51
CA TYR A 167 -6.34 -12.04 -7.36
C TYR A 167 -5.78 -10.63 -7.17
N ILE A 168 -5.45 -10.24 -5.94
CA ILE A 168 -4.81 -8.95 -5.66
C ILE A 168 -3.43 -8.86 -6.31
N VAL A 169 -2.62 -9.93 -6.24
CA VAL A 169 -1.29 -9.97 -6.86
C VAL A 169 -1.39 -9.91 -8.38
N ILE A 170 -2.38 -10.57 -8.99
CA ILE A 170 -2.64 -10.47 -10.44
C ILE A 170 -3.02 -9.02 -10.80
N GLY A 171 -3.88 -8.37 -10.02
CA GLY A 171 -4.21 -6.95 -10.22
C GLY A 171 -2.99 -6.03 -10.06
N ALA A 172 -2.14 -6.31 -9.08
CA ALA A 172 -0.89 -5.58 -8.87
C ALA A 172 0.10 -5.79 -10.03
N LEU A 173 0.21 -7.01 -10.57
CA LEU A 173 1.02 -7.32 -11.75
C LEU A 173 0.51 -6.55 -12.98
N ALA A 174 -0.79 -6.61 -13.25
CA ALA A 174 -1.40 -5.94 -14.40
C ALA A 174 -1.22 -4.42 -14.34
N SER A 175 -1.46 -3.82 -13.17
CA SER A 175 -1.25 -2.38 -12.96
C SER A 175 0.22 -1.97 -13.02
N GLY A 176 1.13 -2.81 -12.48
CA GLY A 176 2.57 -2.62 -12.61
C GLY A 176 3.04 -2.68 -14.07
N LEU A 177 2.47 -3.57 -14.90
CA LEU A 177 2.73 -3.65 -16.34
C LEU A 177 2.29 -2.36 -17.06
N ILE A 178 1.10 -1.85 -16.75
CA ILE A 178 0.62 -0.58 -17.31
C ILE A 178 1.57 0.56 -16.94
N ALA A 179 1.96 0.64 -15.66
CA ALA A 179 2.90 1.66 -15.19
C ALA A 179 4.28 1.53 -15.86
N ALA A 180 4.77 0.30 -16.06
CA ALA A 180 6.04 0.04 -16.72
C ALA A 180 6.04 0.46 -18.21
N VAL A 181 4.93 0.22 -18.91
CA VAL A 181 4.75 0.69 -20.28
C VAL A 181 4.82 2.22 -20.32
N ILE A 182 4.10 2.90 -19.43
CA ILE A 182 4.13 4.37 -19.31
C ILE A 182 5.55 4.89 -19.04
N PHE A 183 6.27 4.25 -18.10
CA PHE A 183 7.64 4.61 -17.74
C PHE A 183 8.63 4.46 -18.90
N SER A 184 8.37 3.53 -19.82
CA SER A 184 9.24 3.33 -20.98
C SER A 184 9.21 4.50 -21.98
N TYR A 185 8.28 5.45 -21.80
CA TYR A 185 8.16 6.70 -22.58
C TYR A 185 8.69 7.94 -21.84
N ILE A 186 9.24 7.77 -20.63
CA ILE A 186 9.93 8.82 -19.85
C ILE A 186 11.39 8.84 -20.27
#